data_AF-A0A371DVX9-F1
#
_entry.id   AF-A0A371DVX9-F1
#
_cell.length_a   1.000
_cell.length_b   1.000
_cell.length_c   1.000
_cell.angle_alpha   90.00
_cell.angle_beta   90.00
_cell.angle_gamma   90.00
#
_symmetry.space_group_name_H-M   'P 1'
#
loop_
_entity.id
_entity.type
_entity.pdbx_description
1 polymer ?
#
loop_
_entity_poly.entity_id
_entity_poly.type
_entity_poly.pdbx_seq_one_letter_code
_entity_poly.pdbx_strand_id
1 'polypeptide(L)'
;MIQRERELEGDEFKDKEAFVTEAYKKQMEELRQAEEEERRREEEEKKKNKGLGTGMAHFYRKLLEDSEQKHEQTVAATESKPQIGPQGGPNLTITKPLDFTPKSDVELARIAREQGKEVELNDDNQIVDKRELLSAGLNLSAPNTRKLGLHLSNKNQNASADNAEVHRAVGIAASRKEINERRAREIQRQLEEEQSRLKTEKERQEQESINRVVAKRNDEESVKSAKERYLERKRRRMEEAAARGEVEDS
;
A
#
# COMPACT_ATOMS: atom_id res chain seq x y z
N MET A 1 -9.20 10.98 52.03
CA MET A 1 -8.14 11.34 52.99
C MET A 1 -6.77 11.40 52.31
N ILE A 2 -6.34 10.36 51.59
CA ILE A 2 -4.99 10.28 50.95
C ILE A 2 -4.69 11.34 49.88
N GLN A 3 -5.68 11.80 49.08
CA GLN A 3 -5.43 12.81 48.03
C GLN A 3 -5.20 14.21 48.60
N ARG A 4 -5.87 14.55 49.70
CA ARG A 4 -5.79 15.88 50.32
C ARG A 4 -4.48 16.08 51.07
N GLU A 5 -3.97 15.03 51.70
CA GLU A 5 -2.65 15.01 52.34
C GLU A 5 -1.53 15.11 51.29
N ARG A 6 -1.71 14.52 50.09
CA ARG A 6 -0.75 14.59 48.99
C ARG A 6 -0.73 15.96 48.30
N GLU A 7 -1.85 16.68 48.25
CA GLU A 7 -1.92 18.07 47.79
C GLU A 7 -1.21 19.02 48.77
N LEU A 8 -1.36 18.80 50.08
CA LEU A 8 -0.69 19.58 51.13
C LEU A 8 0.83 19.32 51.16
N GLU A 9 1.27 18.07 51.02
CA GLU A 9 2.70 17.72 50.93
C GLU A 9 3.36 18.27 49.64
N GLY A 10 2.59 18.39 48.55
CA GLY A 10 3.07 19.00 47.30
C GLY A 10 3.34 20.51 47.40
N ASP A 11 2.68 21.21 48.32
CA ASP A 11 2.91 22.64 48.56
C ASP A 11 4.16 22.91 49.42
N GLU A 12 4.55 21.97 50.29
CA GLU A 12 5.71 22.09 51.20
C GLU A 12 7.08 22.00 50.49
N PHE A 13 7.10 21.61 49.22
CA PHE A 13 8.33 21.46 48.43
C PHE A 13 8.42 22.43 47.24
N LYS A 14 7.47 23.36 47.07
CA LYS A 14 7.51 24.39 46.03
C LYS A 14 8.66 25.39 46.22
N ASP A 15 9.05 25.64 47.47
CA ASP A 15 10.12 26.58 47.82
C ASP A 15 11.53 25.96 47.75
N LYS A 16 11.65 24.67 47.43
CA LYS A 16 12.94 23.96 47.30
C LYS A 16 13.33 23.84 45.84
N GLU A 17 14.59 24.14 45.53
CA GLU A 17 15.12 24.03 44.18
C GLU A 17 15.09 22.58 43.70
N ALA A 18 14.21 22.27 42.75
CA ALA A 18 14.19 20.98 42.07
C ALA A 18 15.31 20.97 41.03
N PHE A 19 16.40 20.23 41.29
CA PHE A 19 17.49 20.02 40.34
C PHE A 19 17.05 19.08 39.21
N VAL A 20 16.26 19.64 38.30
CA VAL A 20 15.81 18.97 37.09
C VAL A 20 16.85 19.19 36.00
N THR A 21 17.33 18.10 35.40
CA THR A 21 18.30 18.15 34.30
C THR A 21 17.74 18.91 33.11
N GLU A 22 18.59 19.62 32.38
CA GLU A 22 18.18 20.41 31.20
C GLU A 22 17.43 19.57 30.15
N ALA A 23 17.77 18.28 30.04
CA ALA A 23 17.10 17.33 29.15
C ALA A 23 15.63 17.07 29.55
N TYR A 24 15.34 16.95 30.85
CA TYR A 24 13.98 16.74 31.33
C TYR A 24 13.13 18.01 31.20
N LYS A 25 13.72 19.20 31.42
CA LYS A 25 13.03 20.48 31.17
C LYS A 25 12.57 20.59 29.72
N LYS A 26 13.45 20.25 28.76
CA LYS A 26 13.11 20.21 27.33
C LYS A 26 12.01 19.21 27.01
N GLN A 27 12.07 17.99 27.57
CA GLN A 27 11.03 16.98 27.35
C GLN A 27 9.66 17.42 27.90
N MET A 28 9.64 18.09 29.06
CA MET A 28 8.40 18.64 29.64
C MET A 28 7.84 19.79 28.80
N GLU A 29 8.69 20.64 28.25
CA GLU A 29 8.29 21.71 27.33
C GLU A 29 7.73 21.15 26.01
N GLU A 30 8.37 20.13 25.43
CA GLU A 30 7.88 19.44 24.23
C GLU A 30 6.50 18.80 24.47
N LEU A 31 6.32 18.11 25.60
CA LEU A 31 5.03 17.52 25.96
C LEU A 31 3.95 18.58 26.15
N ARG A 32 4.29 19.70 26.79
CA ARG A 32 3.36 20.82 26.99
C ARG A 32 2.96 21.48 25.67
N GLN A 33 3.91 21.68 24.77
CA GLN A 33 3.64 22.23 23.44
C GLN A 33 2.76 21.28 22.62
N ALA A 34 3.03 19.97 22.66
CA ALA A 34 2.23 18.97 21.98
C ALA A 34 0.79 18.90 22.54
N GLU A 35 0.62 18.97 23.87
CA GLU A 35 -0.69 19.00 24.52
C GLU A 35 -1.46 20.28 24.17
N GLU A 36 -0.81 21.45 24.15
CA GLU A 36 -1.43 22.71 23.75
C GLU A 36 -1.85 22.71 22.28
N GLU A 37 -1.06 22.10 21.38
CA GLU A 37 -1.38 21.94 19.96
C GLU A 37 -2.55 20.96 19.75
N GLU A 38 -2.53 19.81 20.42
CA GLU A 38 -3.61 18.81 20.36
C GLU A 38 -4.91 19.38 20.93
N ARG A 39 -4.84 20.08 22.07
CA ARG A 39 -6.00 20.74 22.68
C ARG A 39 -6.57 21.82 21.77
N ARG A 40 -5.73 22.62 21.12
CA ARG A 40 -6.20 23.62 20.15
C ARG A 40 -6.89 22.96 18.96
N ARG A 41 -6.32 21.88 18.42
CA ARG A 41 -6.92 21.11 17.33
C ARG A 41 -8.26 20.52 17.74
N GLU A 42 -8.36 19.92 18.92
CA GLU A 42 -9.60 19.34 19.44
C GLU A 42 -10.66 20.42 19.69
N GLU A 43 -10.28 21.60 20.21
CA GLU A 43 -11.19 22.73 20.36
C GLU A 43 -11.69 23.25 19.00
N GLU A 44 -10.84 23.31 17.98
CA GLU A 44 -11.21 23.69 16.62
C GLU A 44 -12.14 22.65 15.97
N GLU A 45 -11.87 21.35 16.13
CA GLU A 45 -12.75 20.28 15.69
C GLU A 45 -14.08 20.28 16.45
N LYS A 46 -14.06 20.46 17.78
CA LYS A 46 -15.28 20.61 18.59
C LYS A 46 -16.09 21.83 18.17
N LYS A 47 -15.45 22.96 17.84
CA LYS A 47 -16.13 24.17 17.32
C LYS A 47 -16.73 23.93 15.94
N LYS A 48 -16.00 23.29 15.01
CA LYS A 48 -16.49 22.89 13.68
C LYS A 48 -17.64 21.88 13.76
N ASN A 49 -17.57 20.98 14.75
CA ASN A 49 -18.58 19.95 14.98
C ASN A 49 -19.73 20.41 15.88
N LYS A 50 -19.70 21.65 16.40
CA LYS A 50 -20.74 22.24 17.27
C LYS A 50 -21.98 22.62 16.44
N GLY A 51 -22.74 21.60 16.05
CA GLY A 51 -23.95 21.75 15.21
C GLY A 51 -24.17 20.55 14.29
N LEU A 52 -23.16 19.70 14.16
CA LEU A 52 -23.20 18.48 13.37
C LEU A 52 -23.69 17.35 14.28
N GLY A 53 -25.01 17.16 14.34
CA GLY A 53 -25.71 16.26 15.27
C GLY A 53 -24.99 14.96 15.61
N THR A 54 -24.85 14.69 16.91
CA THR A 54 -24.30 13.45 17.47
C THR A 54 -25.18 12.26 17.08
N GLY A 55 -24.67 11.35 16.25
CA GLY A 55 -25.38 10.12 15.86
C GLY A 55 -24.92 9.49 14.54
N MET A 56 -25.70 8.54 14.03
CA MET A 56 -25.40 7.80 12.78
C MET A 56 -25.24 8.71 11.56
N ALA A 57 -25.96 9.84 11.52
CA ALA A 57 -25.83 10.83 10.44
C ALA A 57 -24.42 11.45 10.37
N HIS A 58 -23.76 11.65 11.52
CA HIS A 58 -22.37 12.11 11.55
C HIS A 58 -21.42 11.03 11.02
N PHE A 59 -21.67 9.76 11.35
CA PHE A 59 -20.87 8.64 10.86
C PHE A 59 -20.96 8.52 9.33
N TYR A 60 -22.16 8.59 8.76
CA TYR A 60 -22.33 8.55 7.30
C TYR A 60 -21.70 9.75 6.59
N ARG A 61 -21.83 10.95 7.13
CA ARG A 61 -21.16 12.13 6.57
C ARG A 61 -19.64 11.97 6.62
N LYS A 62 -19.07 11.52 7.73
CA LYS A 62 -17.62 11.28 7.85
C LYS A 62 -17.15 10.23 6.82
N LEU A 63 -17.94 9.18 6.63
CA LEU A 63 -17.63 8.15 5.62
C LEU A 63 -17.64 8.72 4.19
N LEU A 64 -18.59 9.60 3.87
CA LEU A 64 -18.64 10.28 2.58
C LEU A 64 -17.47 11.24 2.41
N GLU A 65 -17.16 12.04 3.42
CA GLU A 65 -16.03 12.99 3.42
C GLU A 65 -14.69 12.27 3.26
N ASP A 66 -14.47 11.17 3.98
CA ASP A 66 -13.28 10.31 3.81
C ASP A 66 -13.18 9.72 2.39
N SER A 67 -14.32 9.43 1.75
CA SER A 67 -14.36 8.92 0.37
C SER A 67 -14.04 10.01 -0.65
N GLU A 68 -14.56 11.22 -0.44
CA GLU A 68 -14.29 12.40 -1.28
C GLU A 68 -12.83 12.81 -1.19
N GLN A 69 -12.25 12.86 0.02
CA GLN A 69 -10.83 13.18 0.21
C GLN A 69 -9.91 12.18 -0.49
N LYS A 70 -10.21 10.87 -0.43
CA LYS A 70 -9.45 9.85 -1.16
C LYS A 70 -9.54 10.03 -2.67
N HIS A 71 -10.73 10.35 -3.17
CA HIS A 71 -10.94 10.61 -4.59
C HIS A 71 -10.18 11.86 -5.03
N GLU A 72 -10.27 12.96 -4.27
CA GLU A 72 -9.56 14.21 -4.54
C GLU A 72 -8.04 13.99 -4.53
N GLN A 73 -7.49 13.27 -3.55
CA GLN A 73 -6.07 12.90 -3.53
C GLN A 73 -5.66 12.07 -4.75
N THR A 74 -6.54 11.16 -5.21
CA THR A 74 -6.29 10.36 -6.41
C THR A 74 -6.28 11.23 -7.66
N VAL A 75 -7.25 12.13 -7.81
CA VAL A 75 -7.34 13.08 -8.93
C VAL A 75 -6.13 14.03 -8.92
N ALA A 76 -5.83 14.64 -7.78
CA ALA A 76 -4.68 15.49 -7.60
C ALA A 76 -3.38 14.75 -7.94
N ALA A 77 -3.21 13.49 -7.52
CA ALA A 77 -2.03 12.69 -7.86
C ALA A 77 -1.97 12.31 -9.36
N THR A 78 -3.11 12.23 -10.04
CA THR A 78 -3.13 12.05 -11.51
C THR A 78 -2.84 13.35 -12.25
N GLU A 79 -3.28 14.50 -11.73
CA GLU A 79 -3.05 15.83 -12.31
C GLU A 79 -1.64 16.36 -12.02
N SER A 80 -1.10 16.06 -10.84
CA SER A 80 0.19 16.56 -10.36
C SER A 80 1.37 15.67 -10.74
N LYS A 81 1.18 14.63 -11.55
CA LYS A 81 2.28 13.90 -12.17
C LYS A 81 2.82 14.73 -13.33
N PRO A 82 3.95 15.45 -13.19
CA PRO A 82 4.62 15.99 -14.37
C PRO A 82 4.96 14.83 -15.31
N GLN A 83 4.74 15.01 -16.60
CA GLN A 83 5.25 14.10 -17.64
C GLN A 83 6.78 14.06 -17.59
N ILE A 84 7.35 13.27 -16.69
CA ILE A 84 8.77 12.91 -16.72
C ILE A 84 8.91 11.77 -17.73
N GLY A 85 9.24 12.18 -18.95
CA GLY A 85 9.60 11.32 -20.06
C GLY A 85 10.25 12.20 -21.14
N PRO A 86 11.29 11.72 -21.85
CA PRO A 86 11.95 12.54 -22.83
C PRO A 86 11.00 12.73 -24.03
N GLN A 87 10.74 14.00 -24.37
CA GLN A 87 10.04 14.45 -25.58
C GLN A 87 8.51 14.27 -25.58
N GLY A 88 7.80 15.36 -25.92
CA GLY A 88 6.36 15.41 -26.12
C GLY A 88 5.87 14.53 -27.28
N GLY A 89 5.79 13.22 -27.01
CA GLY A 89 4.97 12.30 -27.78
C GLY A 89 3.50 12.43 -27.39
N PRO A 90 2.55 12.13 -28.31
CA PRO A 90 1.14 12.16 -27.98
C PRO A 90 0.86 11.21 -26.81
N ASN A 91 0.07 11.68 -25.84
CA ASN A 91 -0.43 10.87 -24.74
C ASN A 91 -0.93 9.52 -25.27
N LEU A 92 -0.28 8.42 -24.89
CA LEU A 92 -0.73 7.05 -25.20
C LEU A 92 -2.03 6.68 -24.47
N THR A 93 -2.57 7.60 -23.67
CA THR A 93 -3.96 7.56 -23.23
C THR A 93 -4.85 7.71 -24.45
N ILE A 94 -5.43 6.60 -24.91
CA ILE A 94 -6.45 6.56 -25.96
C ILE A 94 -7.68 7.32 -25.42
N THR A 95 -7.65 8.64 -25.56
CA THR A 95 -8.79 9.50 -25.35
C THR A 95 -9.60 9.43 -26.63
N LYS A 96 -10.89 9.13 -26.52
CA LYS A 96 -11.79 9.12 -27.67
C LYS A 96 -11.78 10.54 -28.26
N PRO A 97 -11.45 10.73 -29.55
CA PRO A 97 -11.46 12.05 -30.15
C PRO A 97 -12.85 12.66 -30.05
N LEU A 98 -12.92 13.97 -29.81
CA LEU A 98 -14.16 14.72 -29.60
C LEU A 98 -15.13 14.60 -30.79
N ASP A 99 -14.59 14.36 -32.00
CA ASP A 99 -15.35 14.25 -33.25
C ASP A 99 -15.49 12.79 -33.75
N PHE A 100 -15.76 11.84 -32.85
CA PHE A 100 -15.99 10.46 -33.28
C PHE A 100 -17.41 10.26 -33.82
N THR A 101 -17.60 10.51 -35.12
CA THR A 101 -18.78 10.01 -35.85
C THR A 101 -18.51 8.56 -36.28
N PRO A 102 -19.30 7.57 -35.81
CA PRO A 102 -19.14 6.19 -36.26
C PRO A 102 -19.42 6.10 -37.77
N LYS A 103 -18.42 5.69 -38.55
CA LYS A 103 -18.56 5.45 -39.98
C LYS A 103 -19.50 4.25 -40.21
N SER A 104 -20.22 4.27 -41.32
CA SER A 104 -21.07 3.14 -41.71
C SER A 104 -20.23 1.90 -42.05
N ASP A 105 -20.79 0.71 -41.87
CA ASP A 105 -20.10 -0.56 -42.16
C ASP A 105 -19.66 -0.64 -43.64
N VAL A 106 -20.42 -0.03 -44.55
CA VAL A 106 -20.06 0.08 -45.98
C VAL A 106 -18.79 0.90 -46.19
N GLU A 107 -18.72 2.07 -45.54
CA GLU A 107 -17.53 2.93 -45.60
C GLU A 107 -16.31 2.27 -44.96
N LEU A 108 -16.52 1.57 -43.84
CA LEU A 108 -15.48 0.81 -43.17
C LEU A 108 -14.93 -0.31 -44.06
N ALA A 109 -15.81 -1.05 -44.74
CA ALA A 109 -15.39 -2.08 -45.69
C ALA A 109 -14.62 -1.49 -46.88
N ARG A 110 -15.04 -0.33 -47.41
CA ARG A 110 -14.29 0.35 -48.48
C ARG A 110 -12.88 0.73 -48.02
N ILE A 111 -12.76 1.37 -46.86
CA ILE A 111 -11.47 1.78 -46.28
C ILE A 111 -10.59 0.56 -46.00
N ALA A 112 -11.17 -0.54 -45.50
CA ALA A 112 -10.42 -1.77 -45.23
C ALA A 112 -9.90 -2.44 -46.51
N ARG A 113 -10.70 -2.45 -47.59
CA ARG A 113 -10.27 -2.95 -48.91
C ARG A 113 -9.19 -2.07 -49.54
N GLU A 114 -9.28 -0.75 -49.39
CA GLU A 114 -8.22 0.19 -49.77
C GLU A 114 -6.92 -0.07 -49.00
N GLN A 115 -7.03 -0.51 -47.74
CA GLN A 115 -5.89 -0.95 -46.91
C GLN A 115 -5.40 -2.38 -47.25
N GLY A 116 -5.96 -3.03 -48.28
CA GLY A 116 -5.60 -4.38 -48.69
C GLY A 116 -6.15 -5.50 -47.81
N LYS A 117 -7.15 -5.22 -46.96
CA LYS A 117 -7.83 -6.23 -46.14
C LYS A 117 -9.01 -6.80 -46.93
N GLU A 118 -9.14 -8.12 -46.92
CA GLU A 118 -10.29 -8.83 -47.45
C GLU A 118 -11.44 -8.70 -46.43
N VAL A 119 -12.53 -8.04 -46.82
CA VAL A 119 -13.72 -7.83 -45.98
C VAL A 119 -14.98 -8.16 -46.77
N GLU A 120 -15.76 -9.10 -46.26
CA GLU A 120 -17.04 -9.51 -46.84
C GLU A 120 -18.21 -8.72 -46.23
N LEU A 121 -19.19 -8.40 -47.08
CA LEU A 121 -20.44 -7.73 -46.70
C LEU A 121 -21.61 -8.68 -46.99
N ASN A 122 -22.57 -8.75 -46.07
CA ASN A 122 -23.86 -9.43 -46.29
C ASN A 122 -24.81 -8.58 -47.15
N ASP A 123 -25.93 -9.16 -47.57
CA ASP A 123 -27.00 -8.50 -48.32
C ASP A 123 -27.57 -7.25 -47.60
N ASP A 124 -27.49 -7.23 -46.27
CA ASP A 124 -27.88 -6.09 -45.42
C ASP A 124 -26.79 -5.01 -45.29
N ASN A 125 -25.73 -5.07 -46.12
CA ASN A 125 -24.57 -4.15 -46.08
C ASN A 125 -23.80 -4.15 -44.74
N GLN A 126 -23.91 -5.22 -43.97
CA GLN A 126 -23.20 -5.42 -42.71
C GLN A 126 -21.94 -6.24 -42.93
N ILE A 127 -20.86 -5.92 -42.21
CA ILE A 127 -19.62 -6.67 -42.26
C ILE A 127 -19.79 -8.01 -41.56
N VAL A 128 -19.52 -9.10 -42.28
CA VAL A 128 -19.65 -10.48 -41.77
C VAL A 128 -18.70 -10.72 -40.59
N ASP A 129 -17.45 -10.26 -40.71
CA ASP A 129 -16.40 -10.56 -39.74
C ASP A 129 -15.57 -9.31 -39.37
N LYS A 130 -15.95 -8.64 -38.27
CA LYS A 130 -15.33 -7.37 -37.83
C LYS A 130 -13.85 -7.49 -37.48
N ARG A 131 -13.33 -8.70 -37.30
CA ARG A 131 -11.90 -8.97 -37.07
C ARG A 131 -11.05 -8.60 -38.28
N GLU A 132 -11.63 -8.70 -39.47
CA GLU A 132 -10.96 -8.34 -40.73
C GLU A 132 -10.70 -6.85 -40.85
N LEU A 133 -11.40 -6.02 -40.07
CA LEU A 133 -11.13 -4.58 -39.98
C LEU A 133 -9.89 -4.26 -39.14
N LEU A 134 -9.50 -5.15 -38.22
CA LEU A 134 -8.40 -4.88 -37.30
C LEU A 134 -7.07 -4.85 -38.05
N SER A 135 -6.22 -3.89 -37.72
CA SER A 135 -4.81 -3.96 -38.12
C SER A 135 -4.22 -5.22 -37.49
N ALA A 136 -3.52 -6.03 -38.26
CA ALA A 136 -2.77 -7.13 -37.70
C ALA A 136 -1.69 -6.58 -36.74
N GLY A 137 -2.01 -6.56 -35.45
CA GLY A 137 -1.15 -6.04 -34.40
C GLY A 137 -0.05 -7.03 -34.04
N LEU A 138 1.12 -6.49 -33.68
CA LEU A 138 2.28 -7.13 -33.03
C LEU A 138 2.19 -8.67 -32.89
N ASN A 139 2.44 -9.39 -34.00
CA ASN A 139 2.77 -10.82 -34.14
C ASN A 139 2.77 -11.23 -35.64
N LEU A 140 3.23 -10.36 -36.53
CA LEU A 140 3.29 -10.60 -37.98
C LEU A 140 4.65 -11.16 -38.43
N SER A 141 5.01 -12.35 -37.95
CA SER A 141 5.93 -13.22 -38.72
C SER A 141 5.20 -14.43 -39.32
N ALA A 142 3.98 -14.73 -38.87
CA ALA A 142 3.20 -15.85 -39.38
C ALA A 142 2.08 -15.39 -40.32
N PRO A 143 1.92 -16.00 -41.50
CA PRO A 143 0.80 -15.72 -42.39
C PRO A 143 -0.54 -16.15 -41.75
N ASN A 144 -1.61 -15.41 -42.07
CA ASN A 144 -2.97 -15.62 -41.58
C ASN A 144 -3.45 -17.06 -41.83
N THR A 145 -3.57 -17.87 -40.78
CA THR A 145 -3.84 -19.31 -40.86
C THR A 145 -5.31 -19.69 -41.10
N ARG A 146 -6.18 -18.71 -41.40
CA ARG A 146 -7.63 -18.95 -41.58
C ARG A 146 -8.00 -19.92 -42.71
N LYS A 147 -7.11 -20.16 -43.69
CA LYS A 147 -7.39 -21.11 -44.79
C LYS A 147 -6.76 -22.50 -44.61
N LEU A 148 -6.15 -22.82 -43.47
CA LEU A 148 -5.55 -24.15 -43.23
C LEU A 148 -6.55 -25.23 -42.77
N GLY A 149 -7.81 -24.88 -42.51
CA GLY A 149 -8.82 -25.80 -41.99
C GLY A 149 -9.63 -26.58 -43.03
N LEU A 150 -9.42 -26.36 -44.34
CA LEU A 150 -10.33 -26.87 -45.38
C LEU A 150 -9.70 -27.87 -46.37
N HIS A 151 -8.52 -28.42 -46.06
CA HIS A 151 -7.86 -29.44 -46.90
C HIS A 151 -7.30 -30.61 -46.08
N LEU A 152 -8.00 -31.02 -45.02
CA LEU A 152 -7.69 -32.24 -44.26
C LEU A 152 -8.82 -33.28 -44.37
N SER A 153 -9.19 -33.61 -45.59
CA SER A 153 -10.06 -34.75 -45.88
C SER A 153 -9.40 -35.62 -46.95
N ASN A 154 -8.35 -36.34 -46.55
CA ASN A 154 -7.96 -37.64 -47.07
C ASN A 154 -6.66 -38.12 -46.40
N LYS A 155 -6.75 -38.71 -45.20
CA LYS A 155 -5.90 -39.85 -44.88
C LYS A 155 -6.53 -40.74 -43.81
N ASN A 156 -6.58 -42.01 -44.20
CA ASN A 156 -7.16 -43.16 -43.55
C ASN A 156 -6.53 -43.53 -42.19
N GLN A 157 -7.41 -44.00 -41.30
CA GLN A 157 -7.32 -45.19 -40.44
C GLN A 157 -6.41 -45.22 -39.20
N ASN A 158 -7.07 -45.62 -38.10
CA ASN A 158 -6.57 -46.29 -36.90
C ASN A 158 -5.76 -45.48 -35.88
N ALA A 159 -6.44 -44.98 -34.84
CA ALA A 159 -6.15 -45.33 -33.45
C ALA A 159 -7.15 -44.66 -32.50
N SER A 160 -7.78 -45.50 -31.68
CA SER A 160 -8.25 -45.24 -30.31
C SER A 160 -9.16 -44.05 -30.06
N ALA A 161 -10.41 -44.40 -29.74
CA ALA A 161 -11.35 -43.59 -29.00
C ALA A 161 -10.71 -43.00 -27.74
N ASP A 162 -10.65 -41.67 -27.67
CA ASP A 162 -10.83 -40.96 -26.41
C ASP A 162 -11.62 -39.67 -26.66
N ASN A 163 -12.59 -39.48 -25.79
CA ASN A 163 -13.79 -38.69 -25.99
C ASN A 163 -13.53 -37.19 -26.21
N ALA A 164 -13.89 -36.68 -27.39
CA ALA A 164 -14.22 -35.27 -27.55
C ALA A 164 -15.72 -35.09 -27.25
N GLU A 165 -16.07 -35.02 -25.96
CA GLU A 165 -17.41 -34.63 -25.53
C GLU A 165 -17.68 -33.17 -25.91
N VAL A 166 -18.41 -33.01 -27.01
CA VAL A 166 -19.12 -31.78 -27.35
C VAL A 166 -20.34 -31.69 -26.43
N HIS A 167 -20.22 -30.96 -25.31
CA HIS A 167 -21.40 -30.67 -24.48
C HIS A 167 -22.15 -29.44 -25.00
N ARG A 168 -23.28 -29.78 -25.64
CA ARG A 168 -24.40 -28.93 -26.03
C ARG A 168 -25.01 -28.26 -24.80
N ALA A 169 -25.36 -26.98 -24.97
CA ALA A 169 -25.90 -26.10 -23.95
C ALA A 169 -27.11 -26.66 -23.17
N VAL A 170 -26.91 -26.95 -21.88
CA VAL A 170 -27.89 -26.84 -20.78
C VAL A 170 -27.09 -26.56 -19.49
N GLY A 171 -27.15 -25.35 -18.89
CA GLY A 171 -26.49 -25.07 -17.59
C GLY A 171 -25.35 -24.02 -17.53
N ILE A 172 -25.28 -23.06 -18.46
CA ILE A 172 -24.19 -22.06 -18.58
C ILE A 172 -23.96 -21.22 -17.29
N ALA A 173 -24.99 -21.03 -16.46
CA ALA A 173 -24.86 -20.25 -15.22
C ALA A 173 -24.10 -20.98 -14.08
N ALA A 174 -24.23 -22.31 -13.98
CA ALA A 174 -23.50 -23.09 -12.97
C ALA A 174 -22.01 -23.18 -13.33
N SER A 175 -21.69 -23.41 -14.62
CA SER A 175 -20.32 -23.44 -15.12
C SER A 175 -19.58 -22.11 -14.96
N ARG A 176 -20.24 -20.97 -15.23
CA ARG A 176 -19.60 -19.65 -15.05
C ARG A 176 -19.34 -19.32 -13.57
N LYS A 177 -20.25 -19.71 -12.68
CA LYS A 177 -20.09 -19.54 -11.23
C LYS A 177 -18.93 -20.39 -10.70
N GLU A 178 -18.80 -21.63 -11.16
CA GLU A 178 -17.69 -22.53 -10.80
C GLU A 178 -16.33 -22.03 -11.33
N ILE A 179 -16.27 -21.53 -12.57
CA ILE A 179 -15.05 -20.92 -13.14
C ILE A 179 -14.65 -19.68 -12.34
N ASN A 180 -15.62 -18.84 -11.98
CA ASN A 180 -15.37 -17.65 -11.15
C ASN A 180 -14.91 -18.03 -9.75
N GLU A 181 -15.48 -19.08 -9.15
CA GLU A 181 -15.09 -19.58 -7.84
C GLU A 181 -13.66 -20.15 -7.84
N ARG A 182 -13.29 -20.91 -8.88
CA ARG A 182 -11.92 -21.40 -9.05
C ARG A 182 -10.91 -20.26 -9.18
N ARG A 183 -11.25 -19.23 -9.98
CA ARG A 183 -10.43 -18.01 -10.10
C ARG A 183 -10.37 -17.20 -8.80
N ALA A 184 -11.48 -17.11 -8.08
CA ALA A 184 -11.53 -16.42 -6.79
C ALA A 184 -10.64 -17.10 -5.74
N ARG A 185 -10.65 -18.44 -5.69
CA ARG A 185 -9.75 -19.21 -4.80
C ARG A 185 -8.27 -19.01 -5.16
N GLU A 186 -7.94 -18.92 -6.44
CA GLU A 186 -6.57 -18.66 -6.90
C GLU A 186 -6.10 -17.25 -6.52
N ILE A 187 -6.95 -16.23 -6.72
CA ILE A 187 -6.69 -14.85 -6.28
C ILE A 187 -6.56 -14.78 -4.76
N GLN A 188 -7.45 -15.47 -4.03
CA GLN A 188 -7.41 -15.50 -2.57
C GLN A 188 -6.10 -16.11 -2.06
N ARG A 189 -5.62 -17.20 -2.70
CA ARG A 189 -4.33 -17.82 -2.35
C ARG A 189 -3.16 -16.86 -2.59
N GLN A 190 -3.16 -16.12 -3.70
CA GLN A 190 -2.14 -15.11 -3.98
C GLN A 190 -2.17 -13.97 -2.95
N LEU A 191 -3.37 -13.51 -2.58
CA LEU A 191 -3.54 -12.47 -1.55
C LEU A 191 -3.06 -12.95 -0.18
N GLU A 192 -3.38 -14.18 0.21
CA GLU A 192 -2.94 -14.77 1.47
C GLU A 192 -1.42 -14.96 1.51
N GLU A 193 -0.81 -15.37 0.39
CA GLU A 193 0.65 -15.46 0.28
C GLU A 193 1.30 -14.07 0.45
N GLU A 194 0.81 -13.04 -0.25
CA GLU A 194 1.32 -11.66 -0.10
C GLU A 194 1.12 -11.14 1.32
N GLN A 195 -0.05 -11.38 1.93
CA GLN A 195 -0.30 -11.01 3.33
C GLN A 195 0.64 -11.73 4.29
N SER A 196 0.92 -13.01 4.07
CA SER A 196 1.86 -13.78 4.88
C SER A 196 3.27 -13.21 4.78
N ARG A 197 3.74 -12.86 3.56
CA ARG A 197 5.04 -12.23 3.34
C ARG A 197 5.14 -10.88 4.04
N LEU A 198 4.11 -10.04 3.92
CA LEU A 198 4.06 -8.75 4.61
C LEU A 198 4.07 -8.89 6.13
N LYS A 199 3.37 -9.90 6.67
CA LYS A 199 3.40 -10.18 8.12
C LYS A 199 4.78 -10.61 8.58
N THR A 200 5.42 -11.56 7.87
CA THR A 200 6.77 -12.03 8.23
C THR A 200 7.80 -10.91 8.15
N GLU A 201 7.70 -10.02 7.16
CA GLU A 201 8.60 -8.88 7.02
C GLU A 201 8.40 -7.86 8.15
N LYS A 202 7.14 -7.59 8.54
CA LYS A 202 6.83 -6.75 9.70
C LYS A 202 7.35 -7.34 11.00
N GLU A 203 7.12 -8.62 11.26
CA GLU A 203 7.62 -9.32 12.45
C GLU A 203 9.15 -9.25 12.51
N ARG A 204 9.83 -9.41 11.37
CA ARG A 204 11.28 -9.27 11.28
C ARG A 204 11.74 -7.84 11.60
N GLN A 205 11.08 -6.83 11.05
CA GLN A 205 11.39 -5.43 11.34
C GLN A 205 11.14 -5.09 12.82
N GLU A 206 10.06 -5.60 13.41
CA GLU A 206 9.76 -5.47 14.83
C GLU A 206 10.85 -6.13 15.67
N GLN A 207 11.27 -7.35 15.35
CA GLN A 207 12.39 -8.03 16.01
C GLN A 207 13.70 -7.25 15.88
N GLU A 208 14.03 -6.75 14.69
CA GLU A 208 15.22 -5.91 14.47
C GLU A 208 15.16 -4.63 15.31
N SER A 209 13.98 -4.00 15.42
CA SER A 209 13.77 -2.82 16.25
C SER A 209 13.93 -3.12 17.74
N ILE A 210 13.35 -4.23 18.22
CA ILE A 210 13.46 -4.71 19.61
C ILE A 210 14.93 -5.01 19.91
N ASN A 211 15.62 -5.75 19.04
CA ASN A 211 17.03 -6.07 19.17
C ASN A 211 17.89 -4.80 19.20
N ARG A 212 17.58 -3.79 18.37
CA ARG A 212 18.27 -2.49 18.39
C ARG A 212 18.06 -1.75 19.70
N VAL A 213 16.87 -1.79 20.27
CA VAL A 213 16.56 -1.15 21.55
C VAL A 213 17.23 -1.91 22.70
N VAL A 214 17.24 -3.24 22.68
CA VAL A 214 17.93 -4.09 23.66
C VAL A 214 19.44 -3.85 23.60
N ALA A 215 20.04 -3.88 22.41
CA ALA A 215 21.47 -3.60 22.22
C ALA A 215 21.89 -2.17 22.62
N LYS A 216 20.95 -1.20 22.61
CA LYS A 216 21.18 0.16 23.11
C LYS A 216 21.02 0.28 24.63
N ARG A 217 20.35 -0.67 25.29
CA ARG A 217 20.26 -0.71 26.74
C ARG A 217 21.55 -1.32 27.30
N ASN A 218 21.99 -0.81 28.44
CA ASN A 218 23.16 -1.37 29.13
C ASN A 218 22.78 -2.73 29.73
N ASP A 219 23.38 -3.79 29.21
CA ASP A 219 23.23 -5.14 29.77
C ASP A 219 23.71 -5.21 31.22
N GLU A 220 23.15 -6.09 32.05
CA GLU A 220 23.54 -6.23 33.46
C GLU A 220 25.04 -6.51 33.64
N GLU A 221 25.66 -7.19 32.68
CA GLU A 221 27.10 -7.44 32.63
C GLU A 221 27.91 -6.16 32.41
N SER A 222 27.42 -5.26 31.55
CA SER A 222 28.05 -3.95 31.33
C SER A 222 28.01 -3.08 32.58
N VAL A 223 26.91 -3.15 33.35
CA VAL A 223 26.75 -2.46 34.64
C VAL A 223 27.68 -3.05 35.70
N LYS A 224 27.79 -4.38 35.79
CA LYS A 224 28.73 -5.07 36.70
C LYS A 224 30.18 -4.73 36.37
N SER A 225 30.57 -4.79 35.10
CA SER A 225 31.91 -4.40 34.63
C SER A 225 32.23 -2.93 34.90
N ALA A 226 31.25 -2.02 34.75
CA ALA A 226 31.43 -0.62 35.10
C ALA A 226 31.62 -0.42 36.61
N LYS A 227 30.88 -1.17 37.43
CA LYS A 227 30.99 -1.17 38.90
C LYS A 227 32.33 -1.73 39.37
N GLU A 228 32.81 -2.83 38.78
CA GLU A 228 34.12 -3.42 39.06
C GLU A 228 35.25 -2.44 38.73
N ARG A 229 35.23 -1.84 37.52
CA ARG A 229 36.20 -0.81 37.14
C ARG A 229 36.17 0.41 38.06
N TYR A 230 34.99 0.80 38.53
CA TYR A 230 34.86 1.89 39.51
C TYR A 230 35.47 1.50 40.87
N LEU A 231 35.21 0.29 41.37
CA LEU A 231 35.77 -0.21 42.61
C LEU A 231 37.29 -0.35 42.54
N GLU A 232 37.81 -0.81 41.41
CA GLU A 232 39.25 -0.93 41.17
C GLU A 232 39.93 0.45 41.11
N ARG A 233 39.34 1.42 40.38
CA ARG A 233 39.81 2.81 40.42
C ARG A 233 39.76 3.39 41.83
N LYS A 234 38.71 3.10 42.61
CA LYS A 234 38.58 3.55 44.00
C LYS A 234 39.65 2.91 44.89
N ARG A 235 39.87 1.59 44.78
CA ARG A 235 40.93 0.88 45.53
C ARG A 235 42.31 1.44 45.20
N ARG A 236 42.63 1.58 43.91
CA ARG A 236 43.89 2.17 43.46
C ARG A 236 44.07 3.60 43.95
N ARG A 237 43.01 4.42 43.95
CA ARG A 237 43.06 5.78 44.50
C ARG A 237 43.32 5.80 46.01
N MET A 238 42.72 4.87 46.76
CA MET A 238 42.99 4.74 48.21
C MET A 238 44.42 4.26 48.49
N GLU A 239 44.92 3.33 47.68
CA GLU A 239 46.29 2.81 47.79
C GLU A 239 47.33 3.87 47.39
N GLU A 240 47.08 4.63 46.32
CA GLU A 240 47.91 5.77 45.92
C GLU A 240 47.85 6.92 46.96
N ALA A 241 46.70 7.16 47.59
CA ALA A 241 46.58 8.14 48.69
C ALA A 241 47.33 7.69 49.95
N ALA A 242 47.23 6.40 50.30
CA ALA A 242 48.00 5.80 51.39
C ALA A 242 49.51 5.82 51.10
N ALA A 243 49.93 5.58 49.85
CA ALA A 243 51.32 5.64 49.43
C ALA A 243 51.86 7.09 49.33
N ARG A 244 51.00 8.08 49.07
CA ARG A 244 51.34 9.51 49.07
C ARG A 244 51.37 10.12 50.48
N GLY A 245 50.99 9.38 51.52
CA GLY A 245 51.14 9.83 52.91
C GLY A 245 50.26 11.02 53.30
N GLU A 246 49.13 11.24 52.61
CA GLU A 246 48.11 12.20 53.06
C GLU A 246 47.11 11.48 53.96
N VAL A 247 47.58 11.14 55.17
CA VAL A 247 46.73 11.03 56.36
C VAL A 247 46.99 12.30 57.14
N GLU A 248 46.23 13.35 56.87
CA GLU A 248 46.04 14.43 57.83
C GLU A 248 44.70 14.24 58.54
N ASP A 249 44.79 14.47 59.84
CA ASP A 249 43.90 14.15 60.96
C ASP A 249 42.48 14.74 60.92
N SER A 250 41.61 14.08 61.70
CA SER A 250 40.42 14.60 62.44
C SER A 250 39.21 15.12 61.67
#